data_AF-A0A1F8PU87-F1
#
_entry.id   AF-A0A1F8PU87-F1
#
_cell.length_a   1.000
_cell.length_b   1.000
_cell.length_c   1.000
_cell.angle_alpha   90.00
_cell.angle_beta   90.00
_cell.angle_gamma   90.00
#
_symmetry.space_group_name_H-M   'P 1'
#
loop_
_entity.id
_entity.type
_entity.pdbx_description
1 polymer ?
#
loop_
_entity_poly.entity_id
_entity_poly.type
_entity_poly.pdbx_seq_one_letter_code
_entity_poly.pdbx_strand_id
1 'polypeptide(L)'
;MSAIKNPFQRGPSLTSFIFTLVLGLGVFTYAAFSIYARDALWFLPNFEAIPSGIFVRCYGEVVSVEPGSAEFTEVTRLVNAQLSGDKQWQDITISDKTFQDYLTDPSMVVLELVYPETVDVHTGTAMFINIDSLLTPLVGRFARENIFLGSVNMKFTGGRVHVQDTQPIKDYLDQSGICALK
;
A
#
# COMPACT_ATOMS: atom_id res chain seq x y z
N MET A 1 -34.20 -14.92 65.29
CA MET A 1 -33.88 -13.87 64.30
C MET A 1 -32.48 -14.13 63.77
N SER A 2 -32.37 -14.75 62.59
CA SER A 2 -31.08 -15.02 61.94
C SER A 2 -30.88 -13.99 60.84
N ALA A 3 -29.82 -13.18 60.95
CA ALA A 3 -29.49 -12.17 59.95
C ALA A 3 -28.91 -12.87 58.71
N ILE A 4 -29.65 -12.86 57.60
CA ILE A 4 -29.17 -13.27 56.29
C ILE A 4 -28.08 -12.27 55.88
N LYS A 5 -26.81 -12.63 56.05
CA LYS A 5 -25.69 -11.89 55.45
C LYS A 5 -25.77 -12.12 53.94
N ASN A 6 -26.18 -11.10 53.18
CA ASN A 6 -26.11 -11.10 51.73
C ASN A 6 -24.64 -11.31 51.28
N PRO A 7 -24.30 -12.41 50.57
CA PRO A 7 -22.92 -12.71 50.22
C PRO A 7 -22.39 -11.92 48.99
N PHE A 8 -23.13 -10.92 48.51
CA PHE A 8 -22.79 -10.19 47.28
C PHE A 8 -22.64 -8.68 47.54
N GLN A 9 -21.60 -8.29 48.26
CA GLN A 9 -21.02 -6.95 48.10
C GLN A 9 -19.54 -7.11 47.79
N ARG A 10 -19.23 -7.55 46.56
CA ARG A 10 -17.92 -7.24 45.98
C ARG A 10 -17.94 -5.75 45.67
N GLY A 11 -17.19 -4.97 46.45
CA GLY A 11 -16.93 -3.56 46.11
C GLY A 11 -16.31 -3.45 44.71
N PRO A 12 -16.44 -2.31 44.03
CA PRO A 12 -15.87 -2.14 42.70
C PRO A 12 -14.37 -2.47 42.74
N SER A 13 -13.98 -3.48 41.97
CA SER A 13 -12.58 -3.91 41.88
C SER A 13 -11.82 -2.89 41.05
N LEU A 14 -10.75 -2.30 41.63
CA LEU A 14 -9.86 -1.37 40.93
C LEU A 14 -9.30 -2.01 39.65
N THR A 15 -8.97 -3.30 39.69
CA THR A 15 -8.53 -4.06 38.52
C THR A 15 -9.61 -4.13 37.45
N SER A 16 -10.86 -4.36 37.84
CA SER A 16 -11.99 -4.35 36.89
C SER A 16 -12.17 -2.96 36.29
N PHE A 17 -12.04 -1.89 37.08
CA PHE A 17 -12.15 -0.53 36.59
C PHE A 17 -11.04 -0.19 35.58
N ILE A 18 -9.77 -0.48 35.89
CA ILE A 18 -8.63 -0.26 35.00
C ILE A 18 -8.79 -1.08 33.72
N PHE A 19 -9.17 -2.35 33.84
CA PHE A 19 -9.39 -3.21 32.68
C PHE A 19 -10.49 -2.67 31.76
N THR A 20 -11.63 -2.27 32.32
CA THR A 20 -12.73 -1.66 31.55
C THR A 20 -12.29 -0.35 30.90
N LEU A 21 -11.51 0.48 31.59
CA LEU A 21 -11.00 1.73 31.06
C LEU A 21 -10.05 1.49 29.86
N VAL A 22 -9.09 0.59 30.00
CA VAL A 22 -8.13 0.25 28.92
C VAL A 22 -8.85 -0.36 27.73
N LEU A 23 -9.79 -1.29 27.97
CA LEU A 23 -10.58 -1.90 26.92
C LEU A 23 -11.44 -0.85 26.19
N GLY A 24 -12.11 0.03 26.93
CA GLY A 24 -12.92 1.10 26.37
C GLY A 24 -12.09 2.06 25.51
N LEU A 25 -10.91 2.47 26.01
CA LEU A 25 -9.99 3.33 25.25
C LEU A 25 -9.45 2.62 24.00
N GLY A 26 -9.13 1.33 24.10
CA GLY A 26 -8.68 0.53 22.96
C GLY A 26 -9.72 0.44 21.86
N VAL A 27 -10.98 0.09 22.21
CA VAL A 27 -12.11 0.03 21.26
C VAL A 27 -12.38 1.40 20.64
N PHE A 28 -12.39 2.46 21.44
CA PHE A 28 -12.60 3.82 20.94
C PHE A 28 -11.50 4.25 19.96
N THR A 29 -10.23 4.00 20.31
CA THR A 29 -9.08 4.34 19.48
C THR A 29 -9.14 3.58 18.16
N TYR A 30 -9.35 2.25 18.21
CA TYR A 30 -9.52 1.43 17.02
C TYR A 30 -10.64 1.96 16.11
N ALA A 31 -11.84 2.19 16.66
CA ALA A 31 -12.98 2.68 15.89
C ALA A 31 -12.71 4.06 15.26
N ALA A 32 -12.07 4.98 16.01
CA ALA A 32 -11.73 6.30 15.51
C ALA A 32 -10.77 6.21 14.31
N PHE A 33 -9.71 5.39 14.41
CA PHE A 33 -8.75 5.19 13.31
C PHE A 33 -9.37 4.44 12.13
N SER A 34 -10.16 3.39 12.35
CA SER A 34 -10.82 2.66 11.26
C SER A 34 -11.79 3.54 10.47
N ILE A 35 -12.51 4.44 11.16
CA ILE A 35 -13.39 5.42 10.50
C ILE A 35 -12.57 6.45 9.72
N TYR A 36 -11.51 6.98 10.34
CA TYR A 36 -10.62 7.95 9.71
C TYR A 36 -9.92 7.40 8.47
N ALA A 37 -9.35 6.20 8.56
CA ALA A 37 -8.68 5.50 7.48
C ALA A 37 -9.67 4.86 6.48
N ARG A 38 -10.97 4.84 6.79
CA ARG A 38 -12.00 4.11 6.03
C ARG A 38 -11.63 2.65 5.75
N ASP A 39 -10.83 2.07 6.64
CA ASP A 39 -10.21 0.76 6.52
C ASP A 39 -10.17 0.14 7.91
N ALA A 40 -10.85 -1.00 8.10
CA ALA A 40 -10.82 -1.72 9.37
C ALA A 40 -9.46 -2.38 9.65
N LEU A 41 -8.69 -2.61 8.59
CA LEU A 41 -7.42 -3.31 8.57
C LEU A 41 -6.22 -2.36 8.41
N TRP A 42 -6.41 -1.06 8.70
CA TRP A 42 -5.40 0.00 8.55
C TRP A 42 -4.04 -0.27 9.22
N PHE A 43 -4.02 -1.16 10.23
CA PHE A 43 -2.83 -1.56 10.98
C PHE A 43 -2.17 -2.84 10.44
N LEU A 44 -2.79 -3.53 9.49
CA LEU A 44 -2.20 -4.70 8.86
C LEU A 44 -1.09 -4.25 7.91
N PRO A 45 0.16 -4.73 8.09
CA PRO A 45 1.26 -4.30 7.26
C PRO A 45 1.25 -5.00 5.90
N ASN A 46 0.55 -6.12 5.74
CA ASN A 46 0.65 -7.01 4.58
C ASN A 46 -0.13 -6.48 3.38
N PHE A 47 0.45 -6.61 2.20
CA PHE A 47 -0.22 -6.39 0.92
C PHE A 47 0.04 -7.60 0.01
N GLU A 48 -1.04 -8.27 -0.41
CA GLU A 48 -0.98 -9.51 -1.17
C GLU A 48 -1.98 -9.46 -2.33
N ALA A 49 -1.76 -8.54 -3.28
CA ALA A 49 -2.59 -8.43 -4.47
C ALA A 49 -1.95 -9.12 -5.68
N ILE A 50 -2.78 -9.63 -6.59
CA ILE A 50 -2.34 -10.24 -7.85
C ILE A 50 -2.84 -9.35 -8.99
N PRO A 51 -1.94 -8.70 -9.76
CA PRO A 51 -2.34 -7.91 -10.92
C PRO A 51 -2.88 -8.82 -12.04
N SER A 52 -3.69 -8.26 -12.93
CA SER A 52 -4.07 -8.88 -14.21
C SER A 52 -3.10 -8.54 -15.33
N GLY A 53 -2.30 -7.48 -15.17
CA GLY A 53 -1.28 -7.06 -16.13
C GLY A 53 -0.13 -6.31 -15.46
N ILE A 54 1.08 -6.50 -16.00
CA ILE A 54 2.29 -5.79 -15.59
C ILE A 54 2.93 -5.21 -16.86
N PHE A 55 3.18 -3.91 -16.83
CA PHE A 55 3.77 -3.17 -17.95
C PHE A 55 5.00 -2.42 -17.47
N VAL A 56 6.12 -2.62 -18.16
CA VAL A 56 7.34 -1.85 -17.94
C VAL A 56 7.49 -0.89 -19.12
N ARG A 57 7.36 0.41 -18.84
CA ARG A 57 7.65 1.46 -19.81
C ARG A 57 9.14 1.72 -19.76
N CYS A 58 9.90 1.04 -20.61
CA CYS A 58 11.35 1.06 -20.69
C CYS A 58 11.81 2.09 -21.72
N TYR A 59 12.18 3.30 -21.29
CA TYR A 59 12.69 4.37 -22.16
C TYR A 59 11.75 4.68 -23.35
N GLY A 60 10.45 4.79 -23.07
CA GLY A 60 9.41 5.09 -24.07
C GLY A 60 8.84 3.86 -24.79
N GLU A 61 9.42 2.67 -24.62
CA GLU A 61 8.86 1.41 -25.15
C GLU A 61 8.09 0.67 -24.06
N VAL A 62 6.98 0.03 -24.42
CA VAL A 62 6.17 -0.76 -23.47
C VAL A 62 6.53 -2.23 -23.60
N VAL A 63 7.05 -2.81 -22.52
CA VAL A 63 7.29 -4.24 -22.37
C VAL A 63 6.21 -4.82 -21.48
N SER A 64 5.36 -5.68 -22.04
CA SER A 64 4.36 -6.42 -21.27
C SER A 64 5.01 -7.65 -20.64
N VAL A 65 4.83 -7.84 -19.34
CA VAL A 65 5.24 -9.07 -18.66
C VAL A 65 4.06 -10.05 -18.71
N GLU A 66 4.27 -11.22 -19.30
CA GLU A 66 3.19 -12.17 -19.61
C GLU A 66 2.58 -12.76 -18.32
N PRO A 67 1.25 -12.65 -18.11
CA PRO A 67 0.59 -13.29 -16.97
C PRO A 67 0.85 -14.80 -16.91
N GLY A 68 1.23 -15.29 -15.73
CA GLY A 68 1.58 -16.71 -15.52
C GLY A 68 3.04 -17.08 -15.83
N SER A 69 3.85 -16.15 -16.32
CA SER A 69 5.30 -16.31 -16.42
C SER A 69 5.99 -16.28 -15.04
N ALA A 70 7.25 -16.74 -15.00
CA ALA A 70 8.06 -16.66 -13.79
C ALA A 70 8.35 -15.19 -13.43
N GLU A 71 8.59 -14.37 -14.45
CA GLU A 71 8.83 -12.94 -14.37
C GLU A 71 7.64 -12.20 -13.75
N PHE A 72 6.43 -12.53 -14.18
CA PHE A 72 5.21 -11.93 -13.64
C PHE A 72 5.05 -12.23 -12.15
N THR A 73 5.28 -13.49 -11.77
CA THR A 73 5.18 -13.95 -10.38
C THR A 73 6.20 -13.23 -9.51
N GLU A 74 7.44 -13.09 -9.98
CA GLU A 74 8.51 -12.49 -9.20
C GLU A 74 8.38 -10.97 -9.08
N VAL A 75 8.01 -10.27 -10.15
CA VAL A 75 7.71 -8.82 -10.07
C VAL A 75 6.55 -8.58 -9.09
N THR A 76 5.48 -9.38 -9.16
CA THR A 76 4.35 -9.30 -8.22
C THR A 76 4.83 -9.49 -6.78
N ARG A 77 5.65 -10.51 -6.53
CA ARG A 77 6.20 -10.81 -5.20
C ARG A 77 7.05 -9.65 -4.67
N LEU A 78 7.90 -9.07 -5.50
CA LEU A 78 8.78 -7.96 -5.12
C LEU A 78 7.96 -6.70 -4.80
N VAL A 79 6.97 -6.36 -5.62
CA VAL A 79 6.07 -5.23 -5.37
C VAL A 79 5.27 -5.43 -4.09
N ASN A 80 4.69 -6.62 -3.89
CA ASN A 80 3.95 -6.95 -2.67
C ASN A 80 4.84 -6.87 -1.42
N ALA A 81 6.10 -7.30 -1.52
CA ALA A 81 7.07 -7.16 -0.43
C ALA A 81 7.36 -5.69 -0.09
N GLN A 82 7.49 -4.81 -1.09
CA GLN A 82 7.73 -3.38 -0.85
C GLN A 82 6.51 -2.63 -0.32
N LEU A 83 5.32 -3.01 -0.78
CA LEU A 83 4.07 -2.48 -0.25
C LEU A 83 3.65 -3.17 1.04
N SER A 84 4.40 -4.16 1.52
CA SER A 84 4.23 -4.74 2.85
C SER A 84 5.15 -4.05 3.86
N GLY A 85 4.72 -3.95 5.12
CA GLY A 85 5.50 -3.31 6.19
C GLY A 85 5.28 -1.80 6.31
N ASP A 86 6.30 -1.09 6.79
CA ASP A 86 6.22 0.34 7.09
C ASP A 86 6.10 1.17 5.81
N LYS A 87 5.07 2.01 5.77
CA LYS A 87 4.72 2.85 4.63
C LYS A 87 4.46 4.27 5.11
N GLN A 88 4.94 5.26 4.36
CA GLN A 88 4.64 6.66 4.65
C GLN A 88 3.83 7.27 3.52
N TRP A 89 2.61 7.68 3.85
CA TRP A 89 1.74 8.36 2.92
C TRP A 89 2.05 9.87 2.87
N GLN A 90 1.94 10.47 1.69
CA GLN A 90 2.00 11.92 1.48
C GLN A 90 0.90 12.37 0.52
N ASP A 91 0.24 13.49 0.85
CA ASP A 91 -0.81 14.13 0.04
C ASP A 91 -0.27 14.91 -1.17
N ILE A 92 0.69 14.31 -1.88
CA ILE A 92 1.32 14.91 -3.05
C ILE A 92 1.20 13.92 -4.19
N THR A 93 0.47 14.31 -5.22
CA THR A 93 0.33 13.56 -6.48
C THR A 93 1.21 14.17 -7.58
N ILE A 94 1.19 13.56 -8.76
CA ILE A 94 1.89 14.05 -9.95
C ILE A 94 0.98 14.89 -10.84
N SER A 95 1.55 15.86 -11.53
CA SER A 95 0.85 16.61 -12.59
C SER A 95 0.56 15.72 -13.81
N ASP A 96 -0.45 16.05 -14.59
CA ASP A 96 -0.72 15.40 -15.89
C ASP A 96 0.51 15.38 -16.81
N LYS A 97 1.31 16.47 -16.83
CA LYS A 97 2.55 16.52 -17.63
C LYS A 97 3.55 15.46 -17.20
N THR A 98 3.76 15.29 -15.90
CA THR A 98 4.62 14.23 -15.35
C THR A 98 4.10 12.85 -15.70
N PHE A 99 2.78 12.66 -15.67
CA PHE A 99 2.21 11.39 -16.07
C PHE A 99 2.45 11.12 -17.57
N GLN A 100 2.24 12.11 -18.45
CA GLN A 100 2.57 11.96 -19.87
C GLN A 100 4.06 11.67 -20.10
N ASP A 101 4.96 12.26 -19.30
CA ASP A 101 6.39 11.95 -19.34
C ASP A 101 6.64 10.48 -19.00
N TYR A 102 5.98 9.94 -17.97
CA TYR A 102 6.06 8.50 -17.65
C TYR A 102 5.59 7.58 -18.76
N LEU A 103 4.66 8.04 -19.59
CA LEU A 103 4.13 7.26 -20.71
C LEU A 103 5.04 7.27 -21.93
N THR A 104 5.81 8.35 -22.15
CA THR A 104 6.40 8.64 -23.48
C THR A 104 7.86 9.07 -23.46
N ASP A 105 8.41 9.51 -22.33
CA ASP A 105 9.75 10.09 -22.28
C ASP A 105 10.84 9.00 -22.36
N PRO A 106 11.78 9.08 -23.33
CA PRO A 106 12.83 8.09 -23.52
C PRO A 106 13.92 8.10 -22.44
N SER A 107 13.82 8.98 -21.44
CA SER A 107 14.71 9.01 -20.26
C SER A 107 14.09 8.39 -19.01
N MET A 108 12.85 7.91 -19.09
CA MET A 108 12.10 7.38 -17.95
C MET A 108 11.99 5.85 -18.02
N VAL A 109 12.03 5.20 -16.86
CA VAL A 109 11.59 3.81 -16.71
C VAL A 109 10.54 3.75 -15.63
N VAL A 110 9.38 3.16 -15.96
CA VAL A 110 8.23 3.12 -15.07
C VAL A 110 7.62 1.73 -15.08
N LEU A 111 7.37 1.19 -13.89
CA LEU A 111 6.63 -0.05 -13.70
C LEU A 111 5.17 0.28 -13.38
N GLU A 112 4.26 -0.37 -14.09
CA GLU A 112 2.81 -0.25 -13.92
C GLU A 112 2.20 -1.64 -13.69
N LEU A 113 1.36 -1.75 -12.67
CA LEU A 113 0.58 -2.93 -12.33
C LEU A 113 -0.89 -2.57 -12.44
N VAL A 114 -1.66 -3.38 -13.16
CA VAL A 114 -3.11 -3.20 -13.34
C VAL A 114 -3.82 -4.36 -12.66
N TYR A 115 -4.86 -4.06 -11.88
CA TYR A 115 -5.62 -5.05 -11.12
C TYR A 115 -6.99 -5.28 -11.75
N PRO A 116 -7.52 -6.52 -11.71
CA PRO A 116 -8.84 -6.84 -12.26
C PRO A 116 -9.98 -6.26 -11.39
N GLU A 117 -9.74 -6.16 -10.09
CA GLU A 117 -10.60 -5.52 -9.10
C GLU A 117 -9.78 -4.47 -8.36
N THR A 118 -10.46 -3.48 -7.79
CA THR A 118 -9.77 -2.45 -7.02
C THR A 118 -9.13 -3.06 -5.77
N VAL A 119 -7.93 -2.62 -5.44
CA VAL A 119 -7.17 -3.09 -4.27
C VAL A 119 -7.00 -1.97 -3.25
N ASP A 120 -6.74 -2.35 -2.01
CA ASP A 120 -6.44 -1.43 -0.92
C ASP A 120 -4.98 -1.66 -0.48
N VAL A 121 -4.16 -0.62 -0.50
CA VAL A 121 -2.88 -0.63 0.21
C VAL A 121 -3.15 -0.07 1.58
N HIS A 122 -3.15 -0.94 2.59
CA HIS A 122 -3.41 -0.56 3.97
C HIS A 122 -2.38 0.49 4.43
N THR A 123 -2.86 1.73 4.58
CA THR A 123 -2.12 2.83 5.18
C THR A 123 -2.91 3.35 6.38
N GLY A 124 -2.27 4.08 7.29
CA GLY A 124 -2.97 4.75 8.40
C GLY A 124 -3.92 5.88 7.96
N THR A 125 -4.26 5.98 6.67
CA THR A 125 -5.04 7.06 6.05
C THR A 125 -6.06 6.49 5.07
N ALA A 126 -7.13 7.24 4.76
CA ALA A 126 -8.15 6.84 3.78
C ALA A 126 -7.71 6.97 2.32
N MET A 127 -6.41 7.09 2.11
CA MET A 127 -5.79 7.27 0.80
C MET A 127 -5.14 5.93 0.43
N PHE A 128 -5.02 5.65 -0.87
CA PHE A 128 -4.60 4.33 -1.39
C PHE A 128 -5.59 3.18 -1.17
N ILE A 129 -6.87 3.51 -1.02
CA ILE A 129 -7.98 2.54 -1.08
C ILE A 129 -8.66 2.60 -2.45
N ASN A 130 -9.23 1.49 -2.89
CA ASN A 130 -9.96 1.29 -4.13
C ASN A 130 -9.17 1.68 -5.40
N ILE A 131 -7.87 1.36 -5.45
CA ILE A 131 -7.03 1.66 -6.63
C ILE A 131 -7.12 0.52 -7.66
N ASP A 132 -7.16 0.85 -8.95
CA ASP A 132 -7.17 -0.14 -10.04
C ASP A 132 -5.81 -0.31 -10.73
N SER A 133 -4.88 0.63 -10.48
CA SER A 133 -3.50 0.50 -10.89
C SER A 133 -2.51 1.10 -9.90
N LEU A 134 -1.31 0.53 -9.91
CA LEU A 134 -0.15 1.00 -9.19
C LEU A 134 0.96 1.34 -10.16
N LEU A 135 1.63 2.45 -9.92
CA LEU A 135 2.74 2.92 -10.76
C LEU A 135 3.92 3.31 -9.88
N THR A 136 5.14 2.89 -10.27
CA THR A 136 6.37 3.31 -9.59
C THR A 136 7.43 3.73 -10.61
N PRO A 137 7.99 4.95 -10.51
CA PRO A 137 9.11 5.37 -11.33
C PRO A 137 10.39 4.67 -10.86
N LEU A 138 11.10 4.03 -11.78
CA LEU A 138 12.34 3.30 -11.52
C LEU A 138 13.57 4.06 -12.02
N VAL A 139 13.44 4.82 -13.12
CA VAL A 139 14.47 5.72 -13.65
C VAL A 139 13.83 7.06 -14.01
N GLY A 140 14.56 8.15 -13.74
CA GLY A 140 14.15 9.51 -14.08
C GLY A 140 13.49 10.26 -12.92
N ARG A 141 12.42 11.02 -13.21
CA ARG A 141 11.75 11.88 -12.23
C ARG A 141 11.18 11.04 -11.09
N PHE A 142 11.40 11.47 -9.85
CA PHE A 142 10.91 10.82 -8.62
C PHE A 142 11.40 9.38 -8.38
N ALA A 143 12.26 8.82 -9.23
CA ALA A 143 12.81 7.46 -9.06
C ALA A 143 13.69 7.26 -7.82
N ARG A 144 14.19 8.35 -7.22
CA ARG A 144 14.97 8.31 -5.96
C ARG A 144 14.09 8.41 -4.72
N GLU A 145 12.80 8.62 -4.88
CA GLU A 145 11.88 8.79 -3.75
C GLU A 145 11.27 7.47 -3.29
N ASN A 146 11.53 6.34 -3.98
CA ASN A 146 10.97 5.04 -3.63
C ASN A 146 9.45 5.10 -3.41
N ILE A 147 8.74 5.68 -4.39
CA ILE A 147 7.30 5.91 -4.29
C ILE A 147 6.50 4.95 -5.15
N PHE A 148 5.32 4.61 -4.65
CA PHE A 148 4.21 4.10 -5.44
C PHE A 148 3.13 5.18 -5.56
N LEU A 149 2.48 5.20 -6.71
CA LEU A 149 1.37 6.05 -7.06
C LEU A 149 0.17 5.15 -7.34
N GLY A 150 -0.93 5.38 -6.64
CA GLY A 150 -2.19 4.71 -6.87
C GLY A 150 -3.03 5.51 -7.87
N SER A 151 -3.73 4.80 -8.75
CA SER A 151 -4.64 5.42 -9.69
C SER A 151 -6.01 4.72 -9.69
N VAL A 152 -7.02 5.50 -10.08
CA VAL A 152 -8.38 5.02 -10.35
C VAL A 152 -8.78 5.56 -11.71
N ASN A 153 -9.08 4.67 -12.66
CA ASN A 153 -9.38 4.99 -14.05
C ASN A 153 -8.31 5.92 -14.67
N MET A 154 -7.03 5.59 -14.48
CA MET A 154 -5.88 6.35 -14.97
C MET A 154 -5.75 7.77 -14.39
N LYS A 155 -6.46 8.06 -13.29
CA LYS A 155 -6.32 9.32 -12.56
C LYS A 155 -5.63 9.03 -11.24
N PHE A 156 -4.49 9.68 -11.02
CA PHE A 156 -3.76 9.57 -9.75
C PHE A 156 -4.51 10.32 -8.67
N THR A 157 -5.20 9.55 -7.86
CA THR A 157 -5.98 10.03 -6.73
C THR A 157 -5.31 9.53 -5.45
N GLY A 158 -5.28 10.35 -4.41
CA GLY A 158 -4.83 9.88 -3.10
C GLY A 158 -3.33 9.99 -2.82
N GLY A 159 -2.57 10.78 -3.59
CA GLY A 159 -1.17 11.10 -3.26
C GLY A 159 -0.18 9.99 -3.61
N ARG A 160 0.82 9.77 -2.75
CA ARG A 160 1.89 8.77 -2.96
C ARG A 160 2.26 8.05 -1.68
N VAL A 161 2.68 6.80 -1.81
CA VAL A 161 3.19 5.98 -0.71
C VAL A 161 4.69 5.80 -0.89
N HIS A 162 5.46 6.20 0.12
CA HIS A 162 6.89 5.91 0.21
C HIS A 162 7.07 4.50 0.79
N VAL A 163 7.86 3.70 0.10
CA VAL A 163 8.32 2.38 0.54
C VAL A 163 9.79 2.46 0.94
N GLN A 164 10.30 1.42 1.58
CA GLN A 164 11.68 1.41 2.06
C GLN A 164 12.68 1.42 0.89
N ASP A 165 12.50 0.54 -0.10
CA ASP A 165 13.46 0.40 -1.19
C ASP A 165 12.83 -0.16 -2.48
N THR A 166 13.06 0.50 -3.62
CA THR A 166 12.64 -0.03 -4.93
C THR A 166 13.75 -0.80 -5.64
N GLN A 167 14.97 -0.81 -5.10
CA GLN A 167 16.13 -1.45 -5.72
C GLN A 167 15.93 -2.95 -6.04
N PRO A 168 15.27 -3.77 -5.20
CA PRO A 168 15.05 -5.18 -5.54
C PRO A 168 14.23 -5.37 -6.83
N ILE A 169 13.28 -4.47 -7.10
CA ILE A 169 12.51 -4.48 -8.35
C ILE A 169 13.43 -4.12 -9.51
N LYS A 170 14.26 -3.07 -9.34
CA LYS A 170 15.18 -2.58 -10.37
C LYS A 170 16.19 -3.63 -10.77
N ASP A 171 16.82 -4.27 -9.79
CA ASP A 171 17.80 -5.33 -9.98
C ASP A 171 17.17 -6.52 -10.74
N TYR A 172 15.93 -6.88 -10.40
CA TYR A 172 15.25 -7.97 -11.08
C TYR A 172 14.93 -7.66 -12.54
N LEU A 173 14.43 -6.46 -12.84
CA LEU A 173 14.11 -6.05 -14.22
C LEU A 173 15.36 -6.03 -15.12
N ASP A 174 16.51 -5.63 -14.57
CA ASP A 174 17.79 -5.63 -15.28
C ASP A 174 18.30 -7.06 -15.51
N GLN A 175 18.31 -7.89 -14.47
CA GLN A 175 18.81 -9.28 -14.54
C GLN A 175 17.97 -10.20 -15.41
N SER A 176 16.65 -10.01 -15.42
CA SER A 176 15.69 -10.78 -16.24
C SER A 176 15.66 -10.34 -17.71
N GLY A 177 16.31 -9.22 -18.05
CA GLY A 177 16.29 -8.66 -19.39
C GLY A 177 14.95 -8.02 -19.80
N ILE A 178 14.04 -7.78 -18.85
CA ILE A 178 12.77 -7.08 -19.10
C ILE A 178 13.05 -5.62 -19.49
N CYS A 179 13.95 -4.96 -18.77
CA CYS A 179 14.41 -3.60 -19.10
C CYS A 179 15.81 -3.38 -18.55
N ALA A 180 16.78 -3.10 -19.43
CA ALA A 180 18.15 -2.82 -19.04
C ALA A 180 18.26 -1.43 -18.39
N LEU A 181 18.42 -1.38 -17.07
CA LEU A 181 18.46 -0.14 -16.32
C LEU A 181 19.87 0.46 -16.41
N LYS A 182 19.97 1.70 -16.91
CA LYS A 182 21.23 2.41 -17.14
C LYS A 182 21.52 3.41 -16.04
#